data_AF-A0A7S4HIG2-F1
#
_entry.id   AF-A0A7S4HIG2-F1
#
_cell.length_a   1.000
_cell.length_b   1.000
_cell.length_c   1.000
_cell.angle_alpha   90.00
_cell.angle_beta   90.00
_cell.angle_gamma   90.00
#
_symmetry.space_group_name_H-M   'P 1'
#
loop_
_entity.id
_entity.type
_entity.pdbx_description
1 polymer ?
#
loop_
_entity_poly.entity_id
_entity_poly.type
_entity_poly.pdbx_seq_one_letter_code
_entity_poly.pdbx_strand_id
1 'polypeptide(L)'
;VAGHQFVAEDIVVSIDFVGDKAQSDADTCEGGLVVLDIRPTAAMLDEATAREVCAKVQKMRKEAGLRKEDKVEVAYAAAEGSQLARVLTGQAEYIAQRIN
;
A
#
# COMPACT_ATOMS: atom_id res chain seq x y z
N VAL A 1 -44.85 -9.83 -27.25
CA VAL A 1 -46.04 -10.69 -26.99
C VAL A 1 -47.19 -9.77 -26.58
N ALA A 2 -48.43 -9.97 -27.06
CA ALA A 2 -49.60 -9.16 -26.69
C ALA A 2 -49.41 -7.62 -26.75
N GLY A 3 -48.67 -7.10 -27.74
CA GLY A 3 -48.40 -5.66 -27.88
C GLY A 3 -47.21 -5.12 -27.09
N HIS A 4 -46.52 -5.94 -26.30
CA HIS A 4 -45.26 -5.55 -25.67
C HIS A 4 -44.15 -5.43 -26.72
N GLN A 5 -43.47 -4.28 -26.70
CA GLN A 5 -42.34 -3.91 -27.55
C GLN A 5 -41.06 -4.04 -26.72
N PHE A 6 -40.04 -4.69 -27.29
CA PHE A 6 -38.72 -4.86 -26.68
C PHE A 6 -37.83 -3.71 -27.15
N VAL A 7 -37.33 -2.90 -26.23
CA VAL A 7 -36.40 -1.79 -26.53
C VAL A 7 -35.00 -2.13 -26.06
N ALA A 8 -33.99 -1.44 -26.59
CA ALA A 8 -32.59 -1.73 -26.27
C ALA A 8 -32.28 -1.63 -24.76
N GLU A 9 -33.02 -0.78 -24.04
CA GLU A 9 -32.92 -0.59 -22.59
C GLU A 9 -33.41 -1.81 -21.78
N ASP A 10 -34.21 -2.71 -22.39
CA ASP A 10 -34.66 -3.95 -21.76
C ASP A 10 -33.56 -5.03 -21.69
N ILE A 11 -32.42 -4.80 -22.35
CA ILE A 11 -31.28 -5.73 -22.41
C ILE A 11 -30.04 -5.05 -21.81
N VAL A 12 -29.63 -5.52 -20.63
CA VAL A 12 -28.34 -5.15 -20.04
C VAL A 12 -27.40 -6.35 -20.12
N VAL A 13 -26.29 -6.20 -20.83
CA VAL A 13 -25.18 -7.16 -20.81
C VAL A 13 -24.15 -6.65 -19.81
N SER A 14 -24.05 -7.31 -18.66
CA SER A 14 -22.98 -7.05 -17.69
C SER A 14 -21.80 -7.98 -17.92
N ILE A 15 -20.59 -7.43 -17.90
CA ILE A 15 -19.34 -8.19 -17.99
C ILE A 15 -18.70 -8.16 -16.62
N ASP A 16 -18.50 -9.35 -16.03
CA ASP A 16 -17.86 -9.49 -14.72
C ASP A 16 -16.40 -9.88 -14.86
N PHE A 17 -15.56 -9.29 -14.00
CA PHE A 17 -14.17 -9.72 -13.84
C PHE A 17 -14.09 -10.99 -12.99
N VAL A 18 -13.59 -12.08 -13.58
CA VAL A 18 -13.27 -13.34 -12.88
C VAL A 18 -11.75 -13.48 -12.81
N GLY A 19 -11.14 -12.82 -11.84
CA GLY A 19 -9.70 -12.88 -11.57
C GLY A 19 -9.37 -12.65 -10.10
N ASP A 20 -8.08 -12.55 -9.78
CA ASP A 20 -7.62 -12.38 -8.40
C ASP A 20 -7.86 -10.95 -7.90
N LYS A 21 -8.91 -10.79 -7.09
CA LYS A 21 -9.29 -9.51 -6.46
C LYS A 21 -8.30 -9.01 -5.40
N ALA A 22 -7.30 -9.81 -5.01
CA ALA A 22 -6.21 -9.34 -4.16
C ALA A 22 -5.10 -8.62 -4.96
N GLN A 23 -5.03 -8.86 -6.27
CA GLN A 23 -3.99 -8.33 -7.16
C GLN A 23 -4.55 -7.41 -8.24
N SER A 24 -5.87 -7.37 -8.40
CA SER A 24 -6.52 -6.52 -9.39
C SER A 24 -7.82 -5.95 -8.83
N ASP A 25 -8.05 -4.67 -9.09
CA ASP A 25 -9.33 -4.02 -8.87
C ASP A 25 -10.05 -3.89 -10.21
N ALA A 26 -11.36 -4.11 -10.24
CA ALA A 26 -12.11 -4.11 -11.48
C ALA A 26 -13.48 -3.44 -11.31
N ASP A 27 -13.81 -2.57 -12.24
CA ASP A 27 -15.08 -1.83 -12.22
C ASP A 27 -15.67 -1.69 -13.62
N THR A 28 -16.99 -1.67 -13.69
CA THR A 28 -17.74 -1.51 -14.93
C THR A 28 -17.83 -0.04 -15.32
N CYS A 29 -17.60 0.28 -16.59
CA CYS A 29 -17.77 1.62 -17.13
C CYS A 29 -18.69 1.59 -18.36
N GLU A 30 -19.08 2.76 -18.86
CA GLU A 30 -19.85 2.85 -20.10
C GLU A 30 -19.08 2.16 -21.24
N GLY A 31 -19.68 1.10 -21.81
CA GLY A 31 -19.10 0.34 -22.90
C GLY A 31 -18.09 -0.75 -22.52
N GLY A 32 -17.86 -1.06 -21.24
CA GLY A 32 -16.97 -2.17 -20.88
C GLY A 32 -16.61 -2.33 -19.40
N LEU A 33 -15.45 -2.97 -19.19
CA LEU A 33 -14.89 -3.31 -17.90
C LEU A 33 -13.45 -2.78 -17.83
N VAL A 34 -13.11 -2.04 -16.78
CA VAL A 34 -11.75 -1.58 -16.48
C VAL A 34 -11.17 -2.49 -15.41
N VAL A 35 -9.92 -2.92 -15.59
CA VAL A 35 -9.17 -3.73 -14.63
C VAL A 35 -7.84 -3.04 -14.33
N LEU A 36 -7.59 -2.72 -13.06
CA LEU A 36 -6.38 -2.10 -12.56
C LEU A 36 -5.52 -3.13 -11.81
N ASP A 37 -4.26 -3.29 -12.22
CA ASP A 37 -3.27 -4.06 -11.46
C ASP A 37 -2.84 -3.27 -10.21
N ILE A 38 -3.12 -3.82 -9.03
CA ILE A 38 -2.85 -3.19 -7.74
C ILE A 38 -1.72 -3.88 -6.97
N ARG A 39 -0.90 -4.71 -7.64
CA ARG A 39 0.21 -5.40 -6.99
C ARG A 39 1.26 -4.39 -6.49
N PRO A 40 1.61 -4.42 -5.19
CA PRO A 40 2.64 -3.54 -4.67
C PRO A 40 4.00 -3.92 -5.28
N THR A 41 4.75 -2.91 -5.72
CA THR A 41 6.13 -3.13 -6.15
C THR A 41 7.03 -3.38 -4.94
N ALA A 42 8.19 -4.00 -5.16
CA ALA A 42 9.17 -4.21 -4.10
C ALA A 42 9.57 -2.89 -3.40
N ALA A 43 9.70 -1.80 -4.15
CA ALA A 43 10.00 -0.47 -3.61
C ALA A 43 8.89 0.06 -2.68
N MET A 44 7.61 -0.18 -3.01
CA MET A 44 6.49 0.20 -2.14
C MET A 44 6.49 -0.59 -0.83
N LEU A 45 6.84 -1.87 -0.88
CA LEU A 45 6.97 -2.71 0.32
C LEU A 45 8.13 -2.27 1.21
N ASP A 46 9.25 -1.84 0.60
CA ASP A 46 10.39 -1.31 1.32
C ASP A 46 10.06 0.00 2.02
N GLU A 47 9.36 0.91 1.33
CA GLU A 47 8.87 2.16 1.91
C GLU A 47 7.89 1.89 3.06
N ALA A 48 6.96 0.95 2.89
CA ALA A 48 6.02 0.56 3.94
C ALA A 48 6.76 0.02 5.17
N THR A 49 7.79 -0.80 4.96
CA THR A 49 8.63 -1.34 6.04
C THR A 49 9.40 -0.21 6.75
N ALA A 50 10.02 0.71 6.01
CA ALA A 50 10.72 1.86 6.57
C ALA A 50 9.77 2.78 7.38
N ARG A 51 8.55 3.00 6.89
CA ARG A 51 7.50 3.75 7.60
C ARG A 51 7.15 3.10 8.93
N GLU A 52 7.00 1.78 8.96
CA GLU A 52 6.69 1.05 10.18
C GLU A 52 7.83 1.13 11.21
N VAL A 53 9.08 1.03 10.76
CA VAL A 53 10.26 1.28 11.61
C VAL A 53 10.20 2.66 12.25
N CYS A 54 9.94 3.70 11.46
CA CYS A 54 9.79 5.06 11.96
C CYS A 54 8.66 5.16 13.00
N ALA A 55 7.49 4.60 12.69
CA ALA A 55 6.34 4.60 13.60
C ALA A 55 6.68 3.93 14.94
N LYS A 56 7.41 2.81 14.91
CA LYS A 56 7.84 2.10 16.11
C LYS A 56 8.80 2.93 16.95
N VAL A 57 9.81 3.54 16.34
CA VAL A 57 10.76 4.42 17.05
C VAL A 57 10.05 5.62 17.65
N GLN A 58 9.15 6.26 16.90
CA GLN A 58 8.38 7.39 17.40
C GLN A 58 7.46 6.99 18.57
N LYS A 59 6.88 5.78 18.55
CA LYS A 59 6.13 5.24 19.68
C LYS A 59 7.02 5.04 20.91
N MET A 60 8.21 4.48 20.74
CA MET A 60 9.18 4.31 21.83
C MET A 60 9.60 5.66 22.45
N ARG A 61 9.79 6.70 21.63
CA ARG A 61 10.07 8.06 22.13
C ARG A 61 8.96 8.57 23.04
N LYS A 62 7.70 8.43 22.62
CA LYS A 62 6.53 8.84 23.41
C LYS A 62 6.43 8.06 24.73
N GLU A 63 6.65 6.75 24.68
CA GLU A 63 6.61 5.87 25.86
C GLU A 63 7.74 6.20 26.85
N ALA A 64 8.90 6.64 26.36
CA ALA A 64 10.01 7.12 27.18
C ALA A 64 9.82 8.56 27.69
N GLY A 65 8.72 9.23 27.37
CA GLY A 65 8.45 10.63 27.76
C GLY A 65 9.32 11.66 27.03
N LEU A 66 9.94 11.28 25.92
CA LEU A 66 10.77 12.17 25.12
C LEU A 66 9.90 13.11 24.28
N ARG A 67 10.31 14.37 24.22
CA ARG A 67 9.74 15.42 23.36
C ARG A 67 10.39 15.34 21.99
N LYS A 68 9.80 16.03 21.01
CA LYS A 68 10.29 16.05 19.62
C LYS A 68 11.68 16.71 19.52
N GLU A 69 11.93 17.70 20.34
CA GLU A 69 13.11 18.56 20.39
C GLU A 69 14.24 17.96 21.23
N ASP A 70 13.95 16.86 21.93
CA ASP A 70 14.99 16.05 22.58
C ASP A 70 15.78 15.31 21.49
N LYS A 71 17.11 15.48 21.51
CA LYS A 71 18.01 14.78 20.58
C LYS A 71 18.11 13.31 20.96
N VAL A 72 17.94 12.43 19.97
CA VAL A 72 18.02 10.99 20.14
C VAL A 72 19.02 10.40 19.16
N GLU A 73 19.82 9.45 19.66
CA GLU A 73 20.65 8.59 18.82
C GLU A 73 19.93 7.27 18.61
N VAL A 74 19.82 6.84 17.36
CA VAL A 74 19.12 5.61 17.01
C VAL A 74 20.06 4.72 16.20
N ALA A 75 20.29 3.51 16.72
CA ALA A 75 21.08 2.48 16.07
C ALA A 75 20.20 1.27 15.76
N TYR A 76 20.49 0.59 14.65
CA TYR A 76 19.77 -0.61 14.23
C TYR A 76 20.75 -1.75 14.01
N ALA A 77 20.34 -2.95 14.40
CA ALA A 77 20.99 -4.20 14.03
C ALA A 77 19.96 -5.12 13.39
N ALA A 78 20.30 -5.67 12.24
CA ALA A 78 19.49 -6.65 11.53
C ALA A 78 20.38 -7.78 11.04
N ALA A 79 19.82 -8.98 10.87
CA ALA A 79 20.56 -10.11 10.35
C ALA A 79 21.10 -9.79 8.94
N GLU A 80 22.36 -10.16 8.69
CA GLU A 80 23.01 -9.92 7.41
C GLU A 80 22.23 -10.60 6.27
N GLY A 81 22.08 -9.91 5.14
CA GLY A 81 21.28 -10.38 4.00
C GLY A 81 19.76 -10.38 4.22
N SER A 82 19.26 -10.01 5.40
CA SER A 82 17.83 -9.92 5.63
C SER A 82 17.18 -8.77 4.84
N GLN A 83 15.88 -8.92 4.53
CA GLN A 83 15.08 -7.85 3.95
C GLN A 83 15.15 -6.58 4.81
N LEU A 84 15.11 -6.72 6.13
CA LEU A 84 15.17 -5.58 7.04
C LEU A 84 16.51 -4.86 6.94
N ALA A 85 17.64 -5.57 6.89
CA ALA A 85 18.95 -4.95 6.68
C ALA A 85 18.99 -4.16 5.38
N ARG A 86 18.49 -4.74 4.28
CA ARG A 86 18.40 -4.08 2.97
C ARG A 86 17.55 -2.81 3.02
N VAL A 87 16.38 -2.86 3.67
CA VAL A 87 15.49 -1.70 3.82
C VAL A 87 16.13 -0.61 4.68
N LEU A 88 16.71 -0.97 5.83
CA LEU A 88 17.37 -0.02 6.72
C LEU A 88 18.51 0.72 6.02
N THR A 89 19.31 0.01 5.21
CA THR A 89 20.38 0.63 4.42
C THR A 89 19.83 1.44 3.25
N GLY A 90 18.87 0.91 2.48
CA GLY A 90 18.34 1.56 1.28
C GLY A 90 17.44 2.77 1.56
N GLN A 91 16.82 2.84 2.74
CA GLN A 91 15.92 3.91 3.18
C GLN A 91 16.51 4.71 4.36
N ALA A 92 17.82 4.64 4.59
CA ALA A 92 18.48 5.26 5.75
C ALA A 92 18.17 6.76 5.89
N GLU A 93 18.19 7.49 4.77
CA GLU A 93 17.90 8.93 4.76
C GLU A 93 16.43 9.23 5.10
N TYR A 94 15.49 8.48 4.50
CA TYR A 94 14.07 8.58 4.81
C TYR A 94 13.81 8.34 6.30
N ILE A 95 14.42 7.29 6.86
CA ILE A 95 14.27 6.91 8.26
C ILE A 95 14.85 8.00 9.17
N ALA A 96 16.04 8.51 8.88
CA ALA A 96 16.68 9.57 9.66
C ALA A 96 15.86 10.87 9.66
N GLN A 97 15.30 11.27 8.51
CA GLN A 97 14.45 12.46 8.40
C GLN A 97 13.11 12.32 9.14
N ARG A 98 12.54 11.11 9.19
CA ARG A 98 11.26 10.83 9.86
C ARG A 98 11.38 10.65 11.37
N ILE A 99 12.57 10.36 11.86
CA ILE A 99 12.82 10.15 13.29
C ILE A 99 13.24 11.43 13.99
N ASN A 100 14.04 12.29 13.35
CA ASN A 100 14.41 13.61 13.87
C ASN A 100 13.22 14.57 13.87
#